data_AF-A0A7J4S6T8-F1
#
_entry.id   AF-A0A7J4S6T8-F1
#
_cell.length_a   1.000
_cell.length_b   1.000
_cell.length_c   1.000
_cell.angle_alpha   90.00
_cell.angle_beta   90.00
_cell.angle_gamma   90.00
#
_symmetry.space_group_name_H-M   'P 1'
#
loop_
_entity.id
_entity.type
_entity.pdbx_description
1 polymer ?
#
loop_
_entity_poly.entity_id
_entity_poly.type
_entity_poly.pdbx_seq_one_letter_code
_entity_poly.pdbx_strand_id
1 'polypeptide(L)'
;MDPEHLRRDARAVEDPIAATFELAESVDRQTPKIRKMLRYVRWFVALWLLVDFFLILIVARERVFLGLILFGPLVGCLLAARYVESKNGHLALMVLAAIFAILQVLVTGDLLIGTLLVFLFILGFVILDLLRDLRSFFDYFALRHRVILAVRAADPVVHVPQGKDAAARILAHLSATHPDLRAVMTLPGALATPALLTGRSGLTYSFDAYIRSEPSTLSRILHVGPAGFAVFVKAFDRAPTLADLQSLKTAVEDVCVATRIPPARIVAVWKAHGDESVAADTYEFLTHQAARVTIRGSTYACSLELAREGDDGTYDFIPFVVQPVTAGARTAAS
;
A
#
# COMPACT_ATOMS: atom_id res chain seq x y z
N MET A 1 12.72 60.21 -2.52
CA MET A 1 13.07 58.97 -3.25
C MET A 1 13.67 58.03 -2.22
N ASP A 2 12.85 57.11 -1.72
CA ASP A 2 13.26 56.22 -0.63
C ASP A 2 14.12 55.06 -1.15
N PRO A 3 15.26 54.77 -0.50
CA PRO A 3 16.15 53.68 -0.87
C PRO A 3 15.63 52.29 -0.46
N GLU A 4 14.42 52.17 0.10
CA GLU A 4 13.83 50.89 0.52
C GLU A 4 13.15 50.11 -0.61
N HIS A 5 13.02 50.68 -1.82
CA HIS A 5 12.49 49.94 -2.98
C HIS A 5 13.54 49.14 -3.77
N LEU A 6 14.82 49.23 -3.42
CA LEU A 6 15.92 48.49 -4.05
C LEU A 6 16.30 47.18 -3.34
N ARG A 7 15.59 46.81 -2.27
CA ARG A 7 15.68 45.48 -1.63
C ARG A 7 14.58 44.50 -2.05
N ARG A 8 13.94 44.74 -3.20
CA ARG A 8 13.40 43.65 -4.03
C ARG A 8 14.56 42.95 -4.72
N ASP A 9 15.44 42.36 -3.91
CA ASP A 9 16.49 41.50 -4.40
C ASP A 9 15.81 40.30 -5.06
N ALA A 10 16.21 40.08 -6.31
CA ALA A 10 15.82 39.04 -7.25
C ALA A 10 16.22 37.61 -6.79
N ARG A 11 16.03 37.30 -5.51
CA ARG A 11 16.30 36.02 -4.84
C ARG A 11 15.14 35.54 -3.96
N ALA A 12 13.91 36.01 -4.22
CA ALA A 12 12.72 35.26 -3.84
C ALA A 12 12.55 34.07 -4.80
N VAL A 13 13.55 33.19 -4.86
CA VAL A 13 13.29 31.78 -5.15
C VAL A 13 12.51 31.34 -3.93
N GLU A 14 11.17 31.27 -4.06
CA GLU A 14 10.33 30.52 -3.14
C GLU A 14 11.10 29.26 -2.79
N ASP A 15 11.41 29.10 -1.51
CA ASP A 15 12.28 28.05 -0.99
C ASP A 15 11.93 26.75 -1.75
N PRO A 16 12.80 26.20 -2.61
CA PRO A 16 12.42 25.13 -3.54
C PRO A 16 11.87 23.92 -2.78
N ILE A 17 12.25 23.82 -1.51
CA ILE A 17 11.69 22.93 -0.51
C ILE A 17 10.20 23.25 -0.25
N ALA A 18 9.84 24.48 0.11
CA ALA A 18 8.44 24.89 0.32
C ALA A 18 7.56 24.68 -0.93
N ALA A 19 8.05 25.01 -2.12
CA ALA A 19 7.30 24.83 -3.37
C ALA A 19 7.06 23.35 -3.70
N THR A 20 8.06 22.48 -3.47
CA THR A 20 7.90 21.03 -3.62
C THR A 20 6.97 20.43 -2.56
N PHE A 21 6.93 21.00 -1.36
CA PHE A 21 5.98 20.63 -0.30
C PHE A 21 4.55 21.01 -0.62
N GLU A 22 4.30 22.23 -1.08
CA GLU A 22 2.96 22.69 -1.45
C GLU A 22 2.41 21.88 -2.64
N LEU A 23 3.25 21.59 -3.62
CA LEU A 23 2.91 20.69 -4.72
C LEU A 23 2.56 19.30 -4.19
N ALA A 24 3.34 18.76 -3.27
CA ALA A 24 3.09 17.44 -2.71
C ALA A 24 1.81 17.36 -1.85
N GLU A 25 1.48 18.43 -1.12
CA GLU A 25 0.25 18.54 -0.33
C GLU A 25 -0.98 18.65 -1.25
N SER A 26 -0.86 19.41 -2.34
CA SER A 26 -1.89 19.49 -3.37
C SER A 26 -2.18 18.12 -4.02
N VAL A 27 -1.13 17.31 -4.23
CA VAL A 27 -1.23 15.95 -4.77
C VAL A 27 -1.86 14.98 -3.76
N ASP A 28 -1.52 15.03 -2.47
CA ASP A 28 -2.17 14.19 -1.44
C ASP A 28 -3.68 14.51 -1.33
N ARG A 29 -4.07 15.79 -1.36
CA ARG A 29 -5.49 16.21 -1.39
C ARG A 29 -6.24 15.67 -2.61
N GLN A 30 -5.58 15.56 -3.76
CA GLN A 30 -6.17 15.04 -5.00
C GLN A 30 -6.11 13.50 -5.11
N THR A 31 -5.22 12.83 -4.37
CA THR A 31 -5.03 11.38 -4.36
C THR A 31 -6.34 10.56 -4.26
N PRO A 32 -7.31 10.87 -3.37
CA PRO A 32 -8.56 10.10 -3.33
C PRO A 32 -9.43 10.29 -4.57
N LYS A 33 -9.44 11.48 -5.20
CA LYS A 33 -10.14 11.74 -6.46
C LYS A 33 -9.48 10.98 -7.61
N ILE A 34 -8.14 11.04 -7.69
CA ILE A 34 -7.35 10.30 -8.68
C ILE A 34 -7.59 8.79 -8.53
N ARG A 35 -7.58 8.26 -7.30
CA ARG A 35 -7.87 6.84 -7.05
C ARG A 35 -9.26 6.41 -7.52
N LYS A 36 -10.29 7.24 -7.31
CA LYS A 36 -11.64 6.99 -7.85
C LYS A 36 -11.64 7.02 -9.38
N MET A 37 -11.01 8.04 -9.98
CA MET A 37 -10.89 8.19 -11.43
C MET A 37 -10.19 6.99 -12.07
N LEU A 38 -9.01 6.60 -11.57
CA LEU A 38 -8.27 5.43 -12.06
C LEU A 38 -9.08 4.15 -11.98
N ARG A 39 -9.89 3.98 -10.93
CA ARG A 39 -10.79 2.83 -10.81
C ARG A 39 -11.85 2.81 -11.91
N TYR A 40 -12.49 3.95 -12.18
CA TYR A 40 -13.49 4.06 -13.25
C TYR A 40 -12.87 3.87 -14.63
N VAL A 41 -11.72 4.50 -14.91
CA VAL A 41 -11.01 4.33 -16.18
C VAL A 41 -10.61 2.87 -16.36
N ARG A 42 -10.10 2.20 -15.32
CA ARG A 42 -9.76 0.77 -15.39
C ARG A 42 -10.98 -0.10 -15.72
N TRP A 43 -12.12 0.16 -15.09
CA TRP A 43 -13.36 -0.55 -15.39
C TRP A 43 -13.86 -0.29 -16.81
N PHE A 44 -13.81 0.96 -17.24
CA PHE A 44 -14.20 1.36 -18.59
C PHE A 44 -13.33 0.67 -19.65
N VAL A 45 -12.01 0.71 -19.51
CA VAL A 45 -11.08 0.07 -20.44
C VAL A 45 -11.23 -1.46 -20.41
N ALA A 46 -11.44 -2.07 -19.24
CA ALA A 46 -11.67 -3.51 -19.15
C ALA A 46 -12.99 -3.93 -19.84
N LEU A 47 -14.07 -3.18 -19.65
CA LEU A 47 -15.33 -3.41 -20.35
C LEU A 47 -15.17 -3.22 -21.86
N TRP A 48 -14.44 -2.19 -22.27
CA TRP A 48 -14.16 -1.92 -23.67
C TRP A 48 -13.34 -3.04 -24.33
N LEU A 49 -12.30 -3.55 -23.68
CA LEU A 49 -11.53 -4.70 -24.17
C LEU A 49 -12.40 -5.96 -24.30
N LEU A 50 -13.38 -6.14 -23.41
CA LEU A 50 -14.32 -7.24 -23.48
C LEU A 50 -15.25 -7.10 -24.70
N VAL A 51 -15.75 -5.89 -24.97
CA VAL A 51 -16.54 -5.61 -26.18
C VAL A 51 -15.70 -5.83 -27.44
N ASP A 52 -14.45 -5.35 -27.44
CA ASP A 52 -13.51 -5.47 -28.56
C ASP A 52 -13.17 -6.94 -28.86
N PHE A 53 -12.98 -7.75 -27.82
CA PHE A 53 -12.85 -9.20 -27.94
C PHE A 53 -14.05 -9.83 -28.69
N PHE A 54 -15.27 -9.50 -28.28
CA PHE A 54 -16.47 -10.02 -28.96
C PHE A 54 -16.56 -9.51 -30.41
N LEU A 55 -16.20 -8.26 -30.68
CA LEU A 55 -16.17 -7.71 -32.04
C LEU A 55 -15.18 -8.46 -32.93
N ILE A 56 -13.98 -8.75 -32.45
CA ILE A 56 -12.98 -9.55 -33.18
C ILE A 56 -13.55 -10.92 -33.55
N LEU A 57 -14.24 -11.58 -32.63
CA LEU A 57 -14.87 -12.88 -32.90
C LEU A 57 -16.00 -12.77 -33.93
N ILE A 58 -16.87 -11.77 -33.80
CA ILE A 58 -17.99 -11.55 -34.75
C ILE A 58 -17.47 -11.29 -36.17
N VAL A 59 -16.41 -10.48 -36.31
CA VAL A 59 -15.79 -10.17 -37.61
C VAL A 59 -15.16 -11.42 -38.23
N ALA A 60 -14.63 -12.35 -37.42
CA ALA A 60 -14.07 -13.61 -37.90
C ALA A 60 -15.10 -14.58 -38.54
N ARG A 61 -16.41 -14.34 -38.36
CA ARG A 61 -17.53 -15.10 -38.99
C ARG A 61 -17.35 -16.62 -38.93
N GLU A 62 -16.96 -17.26 -40.04
CA GLU A 62 -16.81 -18.72 -40.14
C GLU A 62 -15.54 -19.24 -39.44
N ARG A 63 -14.58 -18.35 -39.14
CA ARG A 63 -13.28 -18.68 -38.53
C ARG A 63 -13.22 -18.32 -37.04
N VAL A 64 -14.38 -18.15 -36.38
CA VAL A 64 -14.47 -17.81 -34.94
C VAL A 64 -13.62 -18.72 -34.07
N PHE A 65 -13.64 -20.04 -34.32
CA PHE A 65 -12.88 -21.01 -33.53
C PHE A 65 -11.36 -20.77 -33.63
N LEU A 66 -10.86 -20.52 -34.84
CA LEU A 66 -9.45 -20.19 -35.09
C LEU A 66 -9.09 -18.85 -34.43
N GLY A 67 -9.98 -17.86 -34.52
CA GLY A 67 -9.83 -16.56 -33.87
C GLY A 67 -9.75 -16.68 -32.35
N LEU A 68 -10.54 -17.56 -31.73
CA LEU A 68 -10.48 -17.83 -30.29
C LEU A 68 -9.15 -18.48 -29.88
N ILE A 69 -8.68 -19.45 -30.68
CA ILE A 69 -7.41 -20.15 -30.43
C ILE A 69 -6.22 -19.20 -30.50
N LEU A 70 -6.21 -18.24 -31.43
CA LEU A 70 -5.13 -17.27 -31.58
C LEU A 70 -5.18 -16.15 -30.54
N PHE A 71 -6.39 -15.81 -30.06
CA PHE A 71 -6.59 -14.77 -29.07
C PHE A 71 -6.04 -15.16 -27.68
N GLY A 72 -6.19 -16.43 -27.28
CA GLY A 72 -5.67 -16.93 -26.00
C GLY A 72 -4.15 -16.69 -25.82
N PRO A 73 -3.30 -17.15 -26.76
CA PRO A 73 -1.88 -16.87 -26.78
C PRO A 73 -1.54 -15.38 -26.86
N LEU A 74 -2.29 -14.58 -27.64
CA LEU A 74 -2.10 -13.13 -27.69
C LEU A 74 -2.23 -12.51 -26.29
N VAL A 75 -3.35 -12.78 -25.61
CA VAL A 75 -3.61 -12.30 -24.25
C VAL A 75 -2.59 -12.88 -23.27
N GLY A 76 -2.24 -14.16 -23.42
CA GLY A 76 -1.24 -14.84 -22.60
C GLY A 76 0.14 -14.18 -22.69
N CYS A 77 0.59 -13.83 -23.90
CA CYS A 77 1.86 -13.14 -24.12
C CYS A 77 1.85 -11.73 -23.52
N LEU A 78 0.77 -10.98 -23.75
CA LEU A 78 0.59 -9.64 -23.19
C LEU A 78 0.57 -9.67 -21.65
N LEU A 79 -0.10 -10.67 -21.04
CA LEU A 79 -0.09 -10.85 -19.59
C LEU A 79 1.26 -11.32 -19.08
N ALA A 80 1.92 -12.26 -19.76
CA ALA A 80 3.24 -12.77 -19.39
C ALA A 80 4.31 -11.68 -19.46
N ALA A 81 4.22 -10.77 -20.44
CA ALA A 81 5.15 -9.65 -20.61
C ALA A 81 5.18 -8.75 -19.37
N ARG A 82 4.08 -8.71 -18.60
CA ARG A 82 3.98 -7.98 -17.33
C ARG A 82 4.71 -8.64 -16.16
N TYR A 83 5.05 -9.93 -16.26
CA TYR A 83 5.69 -10.69 -15.18
C TYR A 83 7.18 -10.92 -15.43
N VAL A 84 7.67 -10.65 -16.63
CA VAL A 84 9.06 -10.89 -17.00
C VAL A 84 9.89 -9.63 -16.77
N GLU A 85 10.86 -9.71 -15.86
CA GLU A 85 11.77 -8.61 -15.52
C GLU A 85 12.95 -8.48 -16.52
N SER A 86 13.28 -9.55 -17.25
CA SER A 86 14.37 -9.54 -18.21
C SER A 86 13.99 -8.77 -19.47
N LYS A 87 14.81 -7.78 -19.86
CA LYS A 87 14.60 -7.00 -21.10
C LYS A 87 14.43 -7.89 -22.33
N ASN A 88 15.25 -8.95 -22.42
CA ASN A 88 15.20 -9.89 -23.54
C ASN A 88 13.91 -10.74 -23.53
N GLY A 89 13.44 -11.15 -22.36
CA GLY A 89 12.20 -11.92 -22.25
C GLY A 89 10.96 -11.08 -22.52
N HIS A 90 10.95 -9.81 -22.08
CA HIS A 90 9.90 -8.86 -22.43
C HIS A 90 9.84 -8.61 -23.94
N LEU A 91 10.99 -8.40 -24.59
CA LEU A 91 11.07 -8.23 -26.04
C LEU A 91 10.59 -9.48 -26.80
N ALA A 92 10.99 -10.67 -26.36
CA ALA A 92 10.54 -11.92 -26.97
C ALA A 92 9.01 -12.09 -26.89
N LEU A 93 8.41 -11.78 -25.74
CA LEU A 93 6.96 -11.85 -25.56
C LEU A 93 6.20 -10.80 -26.38
N MET A 94 6.76 -9.60 -26.55
CA MET A 94 6.19 -8.56 -27.40
C MET A 94 6.23 -8.95 -28.88
N VAL A 95 7.33 -9.54 -29.34
CA VAL A 95 7.43 -10.09 -30.71
C VAL A 95 6.41 -11.21 -30.91
N LEU A 96 6.28 -12.11 -29.94
CA LEU A 96 5.32 -13.20 -30.01
C LEU A 96 3.86 -12.68 -30.03
N ALA A 97 3.55 -11.68 -29.21
CA ALA A 97 2.27 -10.98 -29.23
C ALA A 97 2.00 -10.32 -30.59
N ALA A 98 3.01 -9.69 -31.20
CA ALA A 98 2.88 -9.10 -32.54
C ALA A 98 2.60 -10.16 -33.62
N ILE A 99 3.24 -11.33 -33.54
CA ILE A 99 2.97 -12.44 -34.46
C ILE A 99 1.51 -12.91 -34.32
N PHE A 100 1.04 -13.15 -33.09
CA PHE A 100 -0.36 -13.54 -32.87
C PHE A 100 -1.34 -12.45 -33.28
N ALA A 101 -1.00 -11.18 -33.09
CA ALA A 101 -1.80 -10.05 -33.56
C ALA A 101 -1.95 -10.05 -35.09
N ILE A 102 -0.85 -10.23 -35.83
CA ILE A 102 -0.88 -10.33 -37.30
C ILE A 102 -1.72 -11.53 -37.74
N LEU A 103 -1.54 -12.70 -37.11
CA LEU A 103 -2.34 -13.88 -37.40
C LEU A 103 -3.83 -13.62 -37.12
N GLN A 104 -4.17 -12.90 -36.05
CA GLN A 104 -5.55 -12.52 -35.73
C GLN A 104 -6.18 -11.68 -36.84
N VAL A 105 -5.45 -10.69 -37.38
CA VAL A 105 -5.89 -9.85 -38.50
C VAL A 105 -6.14 -10.67 -39.77
N LEU A 106 -5.30 -11.66 -40.05
CA LEU A 106 -5.48 -12.55 -41.20
C LEU A 106 -6.72 -13.44 -41.05
N VAL A 107 -7.05 -13.83 -39.82
CA VAL A 107 -8.23 -14.65 -39.54
C VAL A 107 -9.52 -13.88 -39.68
N THR A 108 -9.55 -12.59 -39.35
CA THR A 108 -10.74 -11.73 -39.53
C THR A 108 -11.17 -11.56 -40.99
N GLY A 109 -10.28 -11.80 -41.96
CA GLY A 109 -10.59 -11.71 -43.39
C GLY A 109 -10.74 -10.28 -43.93
N ASP A 110 -11.27 -9.36 -43.14
CA ASP A 110 -11.22 -7.91 -43.40
C ASP A 110 -9.96 -7.32 -42.77
N LEU A 111 -8.98 -6.99 -43.61
CA LEU A 111 -7.70 -6.45 -43.15
C LEU A 111 -7.84 -5.09 -42.47
N LEU A 112 -8.76 -4.22 -42.92
CA LEU A 112 -8.94 -2.88 -42.36
C LEU A 112 -9.58 -2.97 -40.97
N ILE A 113 -10.72 -3.66 -40.88
CA ILE A 113 -11.44 -3.81 -39.62
C ILE A 113 -10.62 -4.67 -38.64
N GLY A 114 -10.01 -5.76 -39.11
CA GLY A 114 -9.15 -6.61 -38.32
C GLY A 114 -7.96 -5.87 -37.71
N THR A 115 -7.24 -5.10 -38.53
CA THR A 115 -6.09 -4.30 -38.05
C THR A 115 -6.53 -3.26 -37.03
N LEU A 116 -7.64 -2.57 -37.28
CA LEU A 116 -8.18 -1.57 -36.36
C LEU A 116 -8.54 -2.18 -35.00
N LEU A 117 -9.30 -3.27 -34.98
CA LEU A 117 -9.72 -3.94 -33.75
C LEU A 117 -8.52 -4.51 -32.98
N VAL A 118 -7.61 -5.21 -33.65
CA VAL A 118 -6.42 -5.77 -32.97
C VAL A 118 -5.52 -4.68 -32.42
N PHE A 119 -5.35 -3.56 -33.14
CA PHE A 119 -4.61 -2.41 -32.65
C PHE A 119 -5.27 -1.77 -31.42
N LEU A 120 -6.59 -1.56 -31.48
CA LEU A 120 -7.38 -1.06 -30.37
C LEU A 120 -7.24 -1.99 -29.15
N PHE A 121 -7.31 -3.30 -29.35
CA PHE A 121 -7.15 -4.28 -28.28
C PHE A 121 -5.80 -4.15 -27.57
N ILE A 122 -4.70 -4.11 -28.34
CA ILE A 122 -3.35 -3.94 -27.79
C ILE A 122 -3.23 -2.60 -27.06
N LEU A 123 -3.77 -1.52 -27.64
CA LEU A 123 -3.75 -0.21 -27.03
C LEU A 123 -4.49 -0.18 -25.69
N GLY A 124 -5.68 -0.77 -25.59
CA GLY A 124 -6.41 -0.87 -24.33
C GLY A 124 -5.65 -1.69 -23.29
N PHE A 125 -4.95 -2.74 -23.72
CA PHE A 125 -4.11 -3.53 -22.82
C PHE A 125 -2.93 -2.71 -22.27
N VAL A 126 -2.26 -1.93 -23.12
CA VAL A 126 -1.18 -1.01 -22.74
C VAL A 126 -1.70 0.07 -21.78
N ILE A 127 -2.89 0.63 -22.04
CA ILE A 127 -3.53 1.60 -21.14
C ILE A 127 -3.78 0.99 -19.76
N LEU A 128 -4.30 -0.25 -19.68
CA LEU A 128 -4.49 -0.93 -18.40
C LEU A 128 -3.17 -1.14 -17.64
N ASP A 129 -2.08 -1.37 -18.35
CA ASP A 129 -0.75 -1.54 -17.77
C ASP A 129 -0.23 -0.21 -17.19
N LEU A 130 -0.28 0.86 -17.99
CA LEU A 130 0.09 2.22 -17.56
C LEU A 130 -0.73 2.69 -16.36
N LEU A 131 -2.03 2.39 -16.32
CA LEU A 131 -2.90 2.74 -15.19
C LEU A 131 -2.51 2.02 -13.90
N ARG A 132 -1.96 0.80 -13.99
CA ARG A 132 -1.45 0.06 -12.84
C ARG A 132 -0.21 0.72 -12.26
N ASP A 133 0.74 1.10 -13.11
CA ASP A 133 1.97 1.76 -12.70
C ASP A 133 1.70 3.12 -12.08
N LEU A 134 0.79 3.89 -12.71
CA LEU A 134 0.40 5.20 -12.22
C LEU A 134 -0.26 5.12 -10.83
N ARG A 135 -1.08 4.09 -10.57
CA ARG A 135 -1.61 3.84 -9.22
C ARG A 135 -0.49 3.56 -8.21
N SER A 136 0.48 2.73 -8.57
CA SER A 136 1.64 2.43 -7.70
C SER A 136 2.45 3.69 -7.37
N PHE A 137 2.63 4.58 -8.36
CA PHE A 137 3.32 5.85 -8.19
C PHE A 137 2.58 6.79 -7.21
N PHE A 138 1.26 6.93 -7.34
CA PHE A 138 0.49 7.77 -6.42
C PHE A 138 0.46 7.21 -5.00
N ASP A 139 0.33 5.89 -4.84
CA ASP A 139 0.37 5.25 -3.52
C ASP A 139 1.77 5.44 -2.88
N TYR A 140 2.85 5.39 -3.67
CA TYR A 140 4.22 5.72 -3.23
C TYR A 140 4.33 7.17 -2.73
N PHE A 141 3.87 8.10 -3.57
CA PHE A 141 4.05 9.53 -3.33
C PHE A 141 3.25 10.02 -2.12
N ALA A 142 1.98 9.59 -2.02
CA ALA A 142 1.10 9.94 -0.90
C ALA A 142 1.65 9.40 0.43
N LEU A 143 2.19 8.18 0.44
CA LEU A 143 2.77 7.59 1.65
C LEU A 143 4.03 8.35 2.10
N ARG A 144 4.95 8.65 1.18
CA ARG A 144 6.18 9.38 1.49
C ARG A 144 5.88 10.79 2.01
N HIS A 145 4.93 11.49 1.41
CA HIS A 145 4.58 12.84 1.84
C HIS A 145 3.96 12.85 3.25
N ARG A 146 3.07 11.90 3.56
CA ARG A 146 2.47 11.75 4.90
C ARG A 146 3.50 11.50 5.99
N VAL A 147 4.51 10.68 5.72
CA VAL A 147 5.59 10.42 6.68
C VAL A 147 6.37 11.70 6.97
N ILE A 148 6.71 12.48 5.94
CA ILE A 148 7.47 13.73 6.12
C ILE A 148 6.65 14.76 6.89
N LEU A 149 5.35 14.89 6.60
CA LEU A 149 4.46 15.76 7.37
C LEU A 149 4.29 15.27 8.82
N ALA A 150 4.18 13.97 9.06
CA ALA A 150 4.07 13.41 10.40
C ALA A 150 5.31 13.69 11.25
N VAL A 151 6.51 13.59 10.67
CA VAL A 151 7.77 13.93 11.36
C VAL A 151 7.88 15.42 11.63
N ARG A 152 7.35 16.28 10.74
CA ARG A 152 7.40 17.74 10.90
C ARG A 152 6.34 18.30 11.84
N ALA A 153 5.15 17.69 11.88
CA ALA A 153 4.02 18.12 12.69
C ALA A 153 3.98 17.46 14.08
N ALA A 154 4.82 16.45 14.32
CA ALA A 154 5.02 15.92 15.65
C ALA A 154 5.64 17.01 16.53
N ASP A 155 4.94 17.34 17.62
CA ASP A 155 5.51 18.13 18.71
C ASP A 155 6.82 17.45 19.14
N PRO A 156 7.94 18.20 19.32
CA PRO A 156 9.22 17.61 19.70
C PRO A 156 9.16 16.87 21.05
N VAL A 157 8.09 17.07 21.82
CA VAL A 157 7.84 16.42 23.11
C VAL A 157 6.39 15.93 23.15
N VAL A 158 6.18 14.62 23.06
CA VAL A 158 4.84 14.03 23.21
C VAL A 158 4.63 13.63 24.66
N HIS A 159 3.71 14.28 25.38
CA HIS A 159 3.43 13.91 26.77
C HIS A 159 2.63 12.61 26.88
N VAL A 160 3.02 11.77 27.84
CA VAL A 160 2.34 10.51 28.16
C VAL A 160 0.99 10.83 28.82
N PRO A 161 -0.15 10.40 28.24
CA PRO A 161 -1.46 10.66 28.82
C PRO A 161 -1.70 9.80 30.06
N GLN A 162 -2.66 10.21 30.90
CA GLN A 162 -3.00 9.48 32.12
C GLN A 162 -3.65 8.12 31.81
N GLY A 163 -3.14 7.05 32.41
CA GLY A 163 -3.68 5.70 32.26
C GLY A 163 -2.99 4.70 33.19
N LYS A 164 -3.75 3.69 33.63
CA LYS A 164 -3.27 2.67 34.59
C LYS A 164 -2.09 1.87 34.03
N ASP A 165 -2.20 1.44 32.78
CA ASP A 165 -1.21 0.57 32.11
C ASP A 165 -0.65 1.24 30.85
N ALA A 166 0.56 0.87 30.41
CA ALA A 166 1.21 1.41 29.21
C ALA A 166 0.34 1.25 27.95
N ALA A 167 -0.36 0.12 27.83
CA ALA A 167 -1.32 -0.12 26.76
C ALA A 167 -2.51 0.86 26.80
N ALA A 168 -3.03 1.21 27.98
CA ALA A 168 -4.11 2.18 28.10
C ALA A 168 -3.65 3.61 27.76
N ARG A 169 -2.40 3.96 28.12
CA ARG A 169 -1.80 5.27 27.82
C ARG A 169 -1.57 5.45 26.32
N ILE A 170 -0.99 4.45 25.65
CA ILE A 170 -0.77 4.55 24.20
C ILE A 170 -2.10 4.54 23.43
N LEU A 171 -3.10 3.79 23.88
CA LEU A 171 -4.45 3.83 23.27
C LEU A 171 -5.10 5.20 23.42
N ALA A 172 -4.97 5.85 24.59
CA ALA A 172 -5.44 7.21 24.79
C ALA A 172 -4.74 8.18 23.84
N HIS A 173 -3.42 8.08 23.71
CA HIS A 173 -2.64 8.87 22.74
C HIS A 173 -3.13 8.64 21.30
N LEU A 174 -3.26 7.39 20.86
CA LEU A 174 -3.73 7.04 19.52
C LEU A 174 -5.15 7.58 19.23
N SER A 175 -6.04 7.54 20.21
CA SER A 175 -7.41 8.06 20.09
C SER A 175 -7.47 9.59 20.00
N ALA A 176 -6.52 10.30 20.61
CA ALA A 176 -6.42 11.75 20.54
C ALA A 176 -5.83 12.21 19.20
N THR A 177 -4.85 11.47 18.68
CA THR A 177 -4.13 11.81 17.45
C THR A 177 -4.88 11.41 16.18
N HIS A 178 -5.71 10.35 16.21
CA HIS A 178 -6.39 9.83 15.02
C HIS A 178 -7.92 9.72 15.21
N PRO A 179 -8.73 10.57 14.56
CA PRO A 179 -10.19 10.56 14.71
C PRO A 179 -10.84 9.26 14.21
N ASP A 180 -10.26 8.63 13.18
CA ASP A 180 -10.74 7.34 12.64
C ASP A 180 -10.56 6.20 13.65
N LEU A 181 -9.44 6.18 14.38
CA LEU A 181 -9.20 5.20 15.45
C LEU A 181 -10.14 5.43 16.62
N ARG A 182 -10.36 6.70 17.00
CA ARG A 182 -11.33 7.06 18.03
C ARG A 182 -12.74 6.54 17.70
N ALA A 183 -13.19 6.73 16.47
CA ALA A 183 -14.49 6.23 16.03
C ALA A 183 -14.57 4.69 16.12
N VAL A 184 -13.54 3.98 15.67
CA VAL A 184 -13.51 2.51 15.72
C VAL A 184 -13.45 1.98 17.15
N MET A 185 -12.72 2.62 18.06
CA MET A 185 -12.63 2.20 19.46
C MET A 185 -13.97 2.31 20.22
N THR A 186 -14.91 3.14 19.75
CA THR A 186 -16.26 3.24 20.33
C THR A 186 -17.20 2.11 19.88
N LEU A 187 -16.83 1.34 18.86
CA LEU A 187 -17.66 0.25 18.35
C LEU A 187 -17.56 -1.00 19.26
N PRO A 188 -18.70 -1.62 19.60
CA PRO A 188 -18.69 -2.86 20.40
C PRO A 188 -17.88 -3.97 19.70
N GLY A 189 -16.89 -4.54 20.40
CA GLY A 189 -16.07 -5.65 19.89
C GLY A 189 -14.96 -5.26 18.90
N ALA A 190 -14.73 -3.96 18.68
CA ALA A 190 -13.63 -3.44 17.87
C ALA A 190 -12.32 -3.28 18.64
N LEU A 191 -12.38 -3.07 19.96
CA LEU A 191 -11.23 -3.02 20.87
C LEU A 191 -11.24 -4.27 21.77
N ALA A 192 -10.10 -4.96 21.87
CA ALA A 192 -9.86 -6.06 22.79
C ALA A 192 -8.63 -5.78 23.65
N THR A 193 -8.80 -5.83 24.98
CA THR A 193 -7.75 -5.56 26.00
C THR A 193 -7.96 -6.46 27.22
N PRO A 194 -7.10 -7.45 27.51
CA PRO A 194 -6.02 -7.98 26.66
C PRO A 194 -6.59 -8.78 25.48
N ALA A 195 -5.80 -8.97 24.43
CA ALA A 195 -6.19 -9.69 23.22
C ALA A 195 -5.36 -10.97 23.05
N LEU A 196 -6.03 -12.12 23.08
CA LEU A 196 -5.48 -13.41 22.70
C LEU A 196 -5.96 -13.74 21.28
N LEU A 197 -5.05 -13.77 20.32
CA LEU A 197 -5.36 -13.94 18.91
C LEU A 197 -4.69 -15.20 18.37
N THR A 198 -5.49 -16.06 17.75
CA THR A 198 -4.99 -17.28 17.12
C THR A 198 -4.57 -16.99 15.67
N GLY A 199 -3.32 -17.27 15.34
CA GLY A 199 -2.78 -17.14 14.00
C GLY A 199 -3.13 -18.32 13.10
N ARG A 200 -2.74 -18.26 11.83
CA ARG A 200 -3.00 -19.34 10.86
C ARG A 200 -2.19 -20.59 11.19
N SER A 201 -1.04 -20.41 11.84
CA SER A 201 -0.23 -21.52 12.38
C SER A 201 -0.93 -22.33 13.47
N GLY A 202 -2.04 -21.83 14.03
CA GLY A 202 -2.72 -22.41 15.19
C GLY A 202 -2.11 -21.99 16.53
N LEU A 203 -1.02 -21.22 16.52
CA LEU A 203 -0.45 -20.60 17.71
C LEU A 203 -1.34 -19.46 18.19
N THR A 204 -1.46 -19.31 19.52
CA THR A 204 -2.16 -18.20 20.14
C THR A 204 -1.15 -17.18 20.64
N TYR A 205 -1.26 -15.95 20.14
CA TYR A 205 -0.40 -14.83 20.47
C TYR A 205 -1.13 -13.88 21.42
N SER A 206 -0.39 -13.33 22.38
CA SER A 206 -0.92 -12.36 23.34
C SER A 206 -0.49 -10.94 22.99
N PHE A 207 -1.48 -10.05 22.88
CA PHE A 207 -1.32 -8.62 22.69
C PHE A 207 -2.01 -7.87 23.82
N ASP A 208 -1.47 -6.73 24.22
CA ASP A 208 -2.02 -5.94 25.32
C ASP A 208 -3.22 -5.12 24.86
N ALA A 209 -3.21 -4.69 23.60
CA ALA A 209 -4.41 -4.22 22.93
C ALA A 209 -4.45 -4.63 21.45
N TYR A 210 -5.67 -4.85 20.97
CA TYR A 210 -5.96 -5.10 19.57
C TYR A 210 -7.18 -4.28 19.15
N ILE A 211 -7.00 -3.45 18.13
CA ILE A 211 -8.09 -2.68 17.51
C ILE A 211 -8.32 -3.26 16.12
N ARG A 212 -9.57 -3.56 15.80
CA ARG A 212 -9.96 -3.99 14.46
C ARG A 212 -11.14 -3.19 13.91
N SER A 213 -11.04 -2.89 12.63
CA SER A 213 -12.16 -2.47 11.80
C SER A 213 -12.45 -3.60 10.81
N GLU A 214 -13.66 -4.14 10.84
CA GLU A 214 -14.02 -5.23 9.94
C GLU A 214 -14.08 -4.76 8.48
N PRO A 215 -13.69 -5.62 7.52
CA PRO A 215 -13.94 -5.36 6.11
C PRO A 215 -15.43 -5.26 5.86
N SER A 216 -15.83 -4.23 5.11
CA SER A 216 -17.21 -4.06 4.64
C SER A 216 -17.72 -5.34 3.94
N THR A 217 -19.02 -5.60 3.99
CA THR A 217 -19.65 -6.77 3.32
C THR A 217 -19.34 -6.81 1.83
N LEU A 218 -19.33 -5.65 1.16
CA LEU A 218 -18.93 -5.51 -0.24
C LEU A 218 -17.45 -5.84 -0.47
N SER A 219 -16.56 -5.50 0.47
CA SER A 219 -15.15 -5.90 0.42
C SER A 219 -15.01 -7.42 0.60
N ARG A 220 -15.78 -8.00 1.52
CA ARG A 220 -15.76 -9.44 1.82
C ARG A 220 -16.19 -10.30 0.63
N ILE A 221 -17.18 -9.84 -0.15
CA ILE A 221 -17.81 -10.59 -1.25
C ILE A 221 -17.23 -10.17 -2.62
N LEU A 222 -17.22 -8.87 -2.91
CA LEU A 222 -16.91 -8.34 -4.25
C LEU A 222 -15.49 -7.75 -4.34
N HIS A 223 -14.72 -7.73 -3.26
CA HIS A 223 -13.41 -7.07 -3.20
C HIS A 223 -13.47 -5.57 -3.51
N VAL A 224 -14.64 -4.96 -3.27
CA VAL A 224 -14.90 -3.53 -3.49
C VAL A 224 -15.28 -2.90 -2.15
N GLY A 225 -14.41 -2.02 -1.63
CA GLY A 225 -14.66 -1.29 -0.38
C GLY A 225 -13.43 -1.24 0.52
N PRO A 226 -13.55 -0.64 1.72
CA PRO A 226 -12.49 -0.68 2.72
C PRO A 226 -12.21 -2.13 3.14
N ALA A 227 -10.93 -2.52 3.13
CA ALA A 227 -10.46 -3.85 3.50
C ALA A 227 -10.47 -4.09 5.03
N GLY A 228 -10.95 -3.11 5.80
CA GLY A 228 -10.75 -3.08 7.24
C GLY A 228 -9.31 -2.72 7.58
N PHE A 229 -9.00 -2.69 8.86
CA PHE A 229 -7.64 -2.52 9.34
C PHE A 229 -7.49 -3.10 10.75
N ALA A 230 -6.27 -3.47 11.09
CA ALA A 230 -5.90 -3.94 12.42
C ALA A 230 -4.74 -3.11 12.99
N VAL A 231 -4.86 -2.72 14.26
CA VAL A 231 -3.78 -2.10 15.04
C VAL A 231 -3.44 -3.03 16.21
N PHE A 232 -2.17 -3.34 16.34
CA PHE A 232 -1.63 -4.23 17.37
C PHE A 232 -0.78 -3.42 18.34
N VAL A 233 -1.01 -3.61 19.64
CA VAL A 233 -0.22 -2.98 20.69
C VAL A 233 0.36 -4.06 21.59
N LYS A 234 1.67 -4.01 21.80
CA LYS A 234 2.39 -4.87 22.72
C LYS A 234 3.23 -4.02 23.68
N ALA A 235 2.99 -4.19 24.98
CA ALA A 235 3.78 -3.59 26.03
C ALA A 235 4.91 -4.54 26.45
N PHE A 236 6.10 -4.00 26.67
CA PHE A 236 7.27 -4.69 27.18
C PHE A 236 7.73 -4.05 28.48
N ASP A 237 8.16 -4.87 29.44
CA ASP A 237 8.68 -4.40 30.73
C ASP A 237 10.13 -3.89 30.65
N ARG A 238 10.84 -4.25 29.57
CA ARG A 238 12.24 -3.88 29.29
C ARG A 238 12.39 -3.46 27.83
N ALA A 239 13.52 -2.84 27.48
CA ALA A 239 13.87 -2.59 26.09
C ALA A 239 13.75 -3.90 25.26
N PRO A 240 12.92 -3.91 24.20
CA PRO A 240 12.67 -5.10 23.40
C PRO A 240 13.93 -5.46 22.62
N THR A 241 14.21 -6.76 22.55
CA THR A 241 15.32 -7.27 21.76
C THR A 241 14.91 -7.46 20.30
N LEU A 242 15.90 -7.63 19.41
CA LEU A 242 15.66 -7.99 18.02
C LEU A 242 14.74 -9.22 17.89
N ALA A 243 14.96 -10.24 18.73
CA ALA A 243 14.16 -11.46 18.72
C ALA A 243 12.69 -11.18 19.12
N ASP A 244 12.47 -10.28 20.09
CA ASP A 244 11.13 -9.89 20.52
C ASP A 244 10.39 -9.18 19.36
N LEU A 245 11.04 -8.25 18.67
CA LEU A 245 10.42 -7.53 17.55
C LEU A 245 10.20 -8.43 16.32
N GLN A 246 11.11 -9.36 16.04
CA GLN A 246 10.93 -10.37 14.99
C GLN A 246 9.73 -11.28 15.32
N SER A 247 9.63 -11.75 16.57
CA SER A 247 8.50 -12.56 17.02
C SER A 247 7.18 -11.80 16.92
N LEU A 248 7.17 -10.51 17.27
CA LEU A 248 6.01 -9.64 17.18
C LEU A 248 5.58 -9.45 15.72
N LYS A 249 6.53 -9.20 14.80
CA LYS A 249 6.28 -9.12 13.36
C LYS A 249 5.63 -10.42 12.85
N THR A 250 6.24 -11.57 13.14
CA THR A 250 5.73 -12.88 12.68
C THR A 250 4.34 -13.18 13.27
N ALA A 251 4.11 -12.84 14.54
CA ALA A 251 2.81 -12.99 15.19
C ALA A 251 1.72 -12.16 14.49
N VAL A 252 2.01 -10.89 14.18
CA VAL A 252 1.07 -10.00 13.48
C VAL A 252 0.79 -10.51 12.06
N GLU A 253 1.82 -10.93 11.33
CA GLU A 253 1.66 -11.48 9.98
C GLU A 253 0.76 -12.71 10.00
N ASP A 254 0.99 -13.64 10.94
CA ASP A 254 0.21 -14.87 11.07
C ASP A 254 -1.27 -14.62 11.45
N VAL A 255 -1.50 -13.69 12.39
CA VAL A 255 -2.86 -13.28 12.81
C VAL A 255 -3.61 -12.56 11.68
N CYS A 256 -2.94 -11.70 10.92
CA CYS A 256 -3.58 -10.99 9.81
C CYS A 256 -3.98 -11.94 8.67
N VAL A 257 -3.18 -12.97 8.41
CA VAL A 257 -3.56 -14.01 7.44
C VAL A 257 -4.77 -14.81 7.93
N ALA A 258 -4.81 -15.18 9.22
CA ALA A 258 -5.96 -15.90 9.81
C ALA A 258 -7.26 -15.09 9.78
N THR A 259 -7.20 -13.84 10.25
CA THR A 259 -8.36 -12.94 10.34
C THR A 259 -8.78 -12.36 9.00
N ARG A 260 -7.87 -12.38 8.00
CA ARG A 260 -8.02 -11.70 6.70
C ARG A 260 -8.24 -10.19 6.83
N ILE A 261 -7.74 -9.60 7.90
CA ILE A 261 -7.75 -8.15 8.14
C ILE A 261 -6.32 -7.65 7.93
N PRO A 262 -6.09 -6.64 7.08
CA PRO A 262 -4.75 -6.14 6.83
C PRO A 262 -4.20 -5.38 8.05
N PRO A 263 -2.90 -5.53 8.36
CA PRO A 263 -2.29 -4.74 9.42
C PRO A 263 -2.11 -3.29 8.97
N ALA A 264 -2.47 -2.35 9.83
CA ALA A 264 -2.28 -0.92 9.60
C ALA A 264 -1.15 -0.34 10.45
N ARG A 265 -1.02 -0.78 11.70
CA ARG A 265 0.00 -0.27 12.62
C ARG A 265 0.34 -1.32 13.67
N ILE A 266 1.62 -1.43 14.01
CA ILE A 266 2.09 -2.25 15.11
C ILE A 266 2.87 -1.34 16.04
N VAL A 267 2.44 -1.25 17.29
CA VAL A 267 3.05 -0.36 18.29
C VAL A 267 3.62 -1.21 19.41
N ALA A 268 4.94 -1.21 19.53
CA ALA A 268 5.66 -1.74 20.66
C ALA A 268 5.91 -0.60 21.64
N VAL A 269 5.46 -0.76 22.88
CA VAL A 269 5.65 0.23 23.95
C VAL A 269 6.51 -0.39 25.03
N TRP A 270 7.49 0.32 25.55
CA TRP A 270 8.12 -0.07 26.81
C TRP A 270 8.31 1.14 27.71
N LYS A 271 8.38 0.88 29.01
CA LYS A 271 8.71 1.89 30.01
C LYS A 271 10.21 1.84 30.31
N ALA A 272 10.95 2.83 29.82
CA ALA A 272 12.39 2.89 30.06
C ALA A 272 12.65 3.15 31.54
N HIS A 273 13.65 2.47 32.10
CA HIS A 273 14.14 2.77 33.45
C HIS A 273 15.51 3.41 33.30
N GLY A 274 15.63 4.72 33.57
CA GLY A 274 16.88 5.45 33.36
C GLY A 274 17.29 5.55 31.88
N ASP A 275 18.57 5.30 31.58
CA ASP A 275 19.15 5.51 30.23
C ASP A 275 19.09 4.26 29.34
N GLU A 276 18.13 3.36 29.59
CA GLU A 276 17.90 2.20 28.75
C GLU A 276 17.56 2.61 27.31
N SER A 277 18.37 2.14 26.37
CA SER A 277 18.20 2.33 24.93
C SER A 277 18.17 0.98 24.23
N VAL A 278 17.53 0.93 23.06
CA VAL A 278 17.53 -0.25 22.20
C VAL A 278 18.92 -0.44 21.59
N ALA A 279 19.32 -1.71 21.45
CA ALA A 279 20.54 -2.06 20.74
C ALA A 279 20.51 -1.58 19.28
N ALA A 280 21.68 -1.25 18.71
CA ALA A 280 21.81 -0.72 17.34
C ALA A 280 21.13 -1.63 16.29
N ASP A 281 21.31 -2.94 16.40
CA ASP A 281 20.71 -3.93 15.50
C ASP A 281 19.17 -3.93 15.58
N THR A 282 18.62 -3.61 16.75
CA THR A 282 17.17 -3.51 16.97
C THR A 282 16.64 -2.20 16.38
N TYR A 283 17.41 -1.12 16.50
CA TYR A 283 17.11 0.15 15.84
C TYR A 283 17.13 -0.01 14.31
N GLU A 284 18.15 -0.66 13.75
CA GLU A 284 18.25 -0.93 12.31
C GLU A 284 17.07 -1.79 11.81
N PHE A 285 16.67 -2.81 12.58
CA PHE A 285 15.50 -3.62 12.26
C PHE A 285 14.22 -2.76 12.18
N LEU A 286 13.99 -1.89 13.17
CA LEU A 286 12.85 -0.98 13.18
C LEU A 286 12.87 0.00 12.00
N THR A 287 14.05 0.45 11.57
CA THR A 287 14.21 1.40 10.47
C THR A 287 14.35 0.78 9.08
N HIS A 288 14.28 -0.55 8.94
CA HIS A 288 14.41 -1.18 7.62
C HIS A 288 13.39 -2.27 7.34
N GLN A 289 12.71 -2.80 8.37
CA GLN A 289 11.77 -3.91 8.24
C GLN A 289 10.32 -3.43 8.34
N ALA A 290 9.45 -4.03 7.53
CA ALA A 290 8.01 -3.85 7.59
C ALA A 290 7.34 -5.22 7.69
N ALA A 291 6.24 -5.31 8.43
CA ALA A 291 5.37 -6.48 8.41
C ALA A 291 4.64 -6.49 7.06
N ARG A 292 4.68 -7.61 6.34
CA ARG A 292 4.10 -7.75 5.00
C ARG A 292 3.15 -8.93 4.96
N VAL A 293 1.91 -8.67 4.56
CA VAL A 293 0.86 -9.69 4.52
C VAL A 293 0.19 -9.67 3.16
N THR A 294 0.17 -10.82 2.48
CA THR A 294 -0.59 -10.99 1.25
C THR A 294 -1.96 -11.57 1.55
N ILE A 295 -3.00 -10.76 1.41
CA ILE A 295 -4.39 -11.14 1.62
C ILE A 295 -5.10 -11.07 0.26
N ARG A 296 -5.62 -12.22 -0.20
CA ARG A 296 -6.41 -12.33 -1.44
C ARG A 296 -5.71 -11.69 -2.67
N GLY A 297 -4.40 -11.94 -2.80
CA GLY A 297 -3.59 -11.45 -3.93
C GLY A 297 -3.16 -9.97 -3.84
N SER A 298 -3.54 -9.25 -2.79
CA SER A 298 -3.04 -7.91 -2.50
C SER A 298 -2.06 -7.96 -1.33
N THR A 299 -0.90 -7.33 -1.48
CA THR A 299 0.12 -7.23 -0.43
C THR A 299 -0.07 -5.93 0.35
N TYR A 300 -0.22 -6.06 1.66
CA TYR A 300 -0.33 -4.97 2.62
C TYR A 300 0.96 -4.93 3.44
N ALA A 301 1.46 -3.73 3.72
CA ALA A 301 2.66 -3.54 4.52
C ALA A 301 2.39 -2.48 5.60
N CYS A 302 2.90 -2.72 6.81
CA CYS A 302 2.91 -1.73 7.89
C CYS A 302 4.27 -1.71 8.59
N SER A 303 4.63 -0.54 9.10
CA SER A 303 5.80 -0.38 9.98
C SER A 303 5.56 -0.98 11.36
N LEU A 304 6.65 -1.37 11.99
CA LEU A 304 6.73 -1.56 13.42
C LEU A 304 7.15 -0.23 14.03
N GLU A 305 6.35 0.30 14.94
CA GLU A 305 6.65 1.54 15.65
C GLU A 305 7.00 1.24 17.09
N LEU A 306 7.91 2.04 17.61
CA LEU A 306 8.46 1.89 18.94
C LEU A 306 8.25 3.17 19.73
N ALA A 307 7.56 3.06 20.85
CA ALA A 307 7.33 4.16 21.78
C ALA A 307 8.05 3.86 23.10
N ARG A 308 9.05 4.68 23.43
CA ARG A 308 9.73 4.67 24.72
C ARG A 308 8.97 5.63 25.65
N GLU A 309 8.45 5.12 26.77
CA GLU A 309 7.98 5.98 27.86
C GLU A 309 9.18 6.36 28.73
N GLY A 310 9.54 7.64 28.73
CA GLY A 310 10.55 8.21 29.61
C GLY A 310 10.02 8.44 31.03
N ASP A 311 10.94 8.44 32.00
CA ASP A 311 10.62 8.74 33.40
C ASP A 311 10.17 10.20 33.61
N ASP A 312 10.44 11.07 32.64
CA ASP A 312 9.99 12.46 32.53
C ASP A 312 8.52 12.61 32.09
N GLY A 313 7.83 11.50 31.81
CA GLY A 313 6.44 11.51 31.37
C GLY A 313 6.29 11.90 29.90
N THR A 314 7.33 11.72 29.08
CA THR A 314 7.30 11.95 27.64
C THR A 314 7.44 10.62 26.87
N TYR A 315 6.88 10.58 25.67
CA TYR A 315 7.10 9.54 24.69
C TYR A 315 8.22 9.97 23.75
N ASP A 316 9.22 9.12 23.64
CA ASP A 316 10.19 9.16 22.56
C ASP A 316 9.79 8.10 21.53
N PHE A 317 9.32 8.55 20.37
CA PHE A 317 8.96 7.67 19.26
C PHE A 317 10.16 7.53 18.36
N ILE A 318 10.54 6.30 18.03
CA ILE A 318 11.48 6.07 16.93
C ILE A 318 10.67 6.11 15.63
N PRO A 319 10.73 7.20 14.84
CA PRO A 319 9.92 7.30 13.62
C PRO A 319 10.48 6.35 12.57
N PHE A 320 9.61 5.67 11.83
CA PHE A 320 10.03 4.90 10.67
C PHE A 320 9.34 5.31 9.36
N VAL A 321 10.20 5.58 8.36
CA VAL A 321 9.88 5.81 6.95
C VAL A 321 9.73 4.47 6.24
N VAL A 322 8.50 3.95 6.16
CA VAL A 322 8.22 2.79 5.31
C VAL A 322 8.63 3.13 3.87
N GLN A 323 9.63 2.44 3.33
CA GLN A 323 9.76 2.34 1.88
C GLN A 323 8.53 1.57 1.40
N PRO A 324 7.59 2.20 0.67
CA PRO A 324 6.44 1.48 0.15
C PRO A 324 6.95 0.32 -0.70
N VAL A 325 6.39 -0.86 -0.46
CA VAL A 325 6.55 -1.98 -1.38
C VAL A 325 5.96 -1.51 -2.69
N THR A 326 6.81 -1.22 -3.67
CA THR A 326 6.39 -0.96 -5.05
C THR A 326 5.41 -2.07 -5.41
N ALA A 327 4.21 -1.74 -5.89
CA ALA A 327 3.28 -2.74 -6.40
C ALA A 327 3.86 -3.30 -7.71
N GLY A 328 4.86 -4.17 -7.59
CA GLY A 328 5.76 -4.59 -8.66
C GLY A 328 7.12 -5.08 -8.15
N ALA A 329 7.59 -4.66 -6.98
CA ALA A 329 8.81 -5.19 -6.37
C ALA A 329 8.48 -6.47 -5.57
N ARG A 330 8.39 -7.59 -6.28
CA ARG A 330 8.54 -8.89 -5.63
C ARG A 330 10.01 -8.98 -5.19
N THR A 331 10.25 -8.96 -3.89
CA THR A 331 11.55 -9.40 -3.36
C THR A 331 11.74 -10.86 -3.76
N ALA A 332 12.87 -11.14 -4.41
CA ALA A 332 13.27 -12.49 -4.80
C ALA A 332 13.15 -13.46 -3.62
N ALA A 333 12.71 -14.69 -3.90
CA ALA A 333 12.92 -15.78 -2.98
C ALA A 333 14.44 -16.02 -2.89
N SER A 334 14.99 -15.87 -1.68
CA SER A 334 16.24 -16.51 -1.30
C SER A 334 16.04 -18.02 -1.23
#